data_AF-A0ABD0Y034-F1
#
_entry.id   AF-A0ABD0Y034-F1
#
_cell.length_a   1.000
_cell.length_b   1.000
_cell.length_c   1.000
_cell.angle_alpha   90.00
_cell.angle_beta   90.00
_cell.angle_gamma   90.00
#
_symmetry.space_group_name_H-M   'P 1'
#
loop_
_entity.id
_entity.type
_entity.pdbx_description
1 polymer ?
#
loop_
_entity_poly.entity_id
_entity_poly.type
_entity_poly.pdbx_seq_one_letter_code
_entity_poly.pdbx_strand_id
1 'polypeptide(L)'
;MMLQEVFELLQFIFVVVFSIFLFNCVNYPILFRDKVSNTTGSKITMVDALYSSDVCISHMGLIDWSVVTIAIFFWLFRAMKVIYHLFQYWDIKAFFNTALKINDNDLDNVTWHEVQKRLREVQLEQQMCIHKRDLTELDIYHRILRFKNYMVAMVNKSLLPPKFNIPLVGEVVYLSHGLKYNIEFLLFWGPWSPFENWHLKEDYKKVSKRHELAAYLSKKILYIALANLVFCPLILLWQILYSFFNYVEVLKREPGNLGIRCWSQYGRLYLRHFNELDHELNARLNRAYRPASKYMNIFTSPLMTVIAKNVVFVAGAILAVLLSLSVYDEDVLTVEHVLTAITVLGAVVAGFRVLIPDEHLVWWPEHLMSAILAHVHYLPSHWRGNAHTNTVRTQFSQLFQYKATYVLTELFSPIVTPFVLIFHLRRRALELVDFYRSFTVQVAGVGDVCAFAQMDIRTHGDPTWHNLPQHPATNTQYTQAEEGKTELSLVHFTLTNPDWSPPQASEGFISGVREQAKRHLIPQYEQNDESLSSVATGISSLLPRIGPIDSPLLSHISGSHVHTNVSRNEGPISDRHYLQGMIGGVASLGASVFGPDTQGTADPIELTAMDMSINALYLHQMHHR
;
A
#
# COMPACT_ATOMS: atom_id res chain seq x y z
N MET A 1 -18.91 2.21 4.30
CA MET A 1 -18.68 0.97 3.51
C MET A 1 -19.73 0.78 2.42
N MET A 2 -21.02 0.65 2.76
CA MET A 2 -22.08 0.39 1.75
C MET A 2 -22.14 1.45 0.64
N LEU A 3 -22.04 2.73 1.01
CA LEU A 3 -22.03 3.85 0.06
C LEU A 3 -20.90 3.73 -0.98
N GLN A 4 -19.74 3.24 -0.56
CA GLN A 4 -18.60 3.04 -1.46
C GLN A 4 -18.90 1.94 -2.48
N GLU A 5 -19.40 0.78 -2.07
CA GLU A 5 -19.73 -0.31 -3.01
C GLU A 5 -20.80 0.14 -4.04
N VAL A 6 -21.77 0.96 -3.61
CA VAL A 6 -22.78 1.55 -4.50
C VAL A 6 -22.15 2.52 -5.49
N PHE A 7 -21.27 3.42 -5.04
CA PHE A 7 -20.58 4.34 -5.97
C PHE A 7 -19.66 3.60 -6.93
N GLU A 8 -19.00 2.52 -6.52
CA GLU A 8 -18.19 1.72 -7.44
C GLU A 8 -19.03 1.01 -8.53
N LEU A 9 -20.31 0.69 -8.25
CA LEU A 9 -21.25 0.21 -9.27
C LEU A 9 -21.66 1.33 -10.23
N LEU A 10 -21.92 2.53 -9.70
CA LEU A 10 -22.27 3.71 -10.51
C LEU A 10 -21.11 4.15 -11.40
N GLN A 11 -19.88 4.14 -10.87
CA GLN A 11 -18.66 4.41 -11.62
C GLN A 11 -18.49 3.45 -12.78
N PHE A 12 -18.79 2.16 -12.59
CA PHE A 12 -18.73 1.17 -13.67
C PHE A 12 -19.71 1.52 -14.80
N ILE A 13 -20.97 1.84 -14.46
CA ILE A 13 -21.97 2.27 -15.45
C ILE A 13 -21.49 3.51 -16.19
N PHE A 14 -21.04 4.52 -15.44
CA PHE A 14 -20.58 5.78 -16.00
C PHE A 14 -19.44 5.57 -17.00
N VAL A 15 -18.41 4.80 -16.65
CA VAL A 15 -17.26 4.54 -17.54
C VAL A 15 -17.70 3.84 -18.82
N VAL A 16 -18.57 2.82 -18.74
CA VAL A 16 -19.04 2.08 -19.91
C VAL A 16 -19.92 2.96 -20.81
N VAL A 17 -20.93 3.61 -20.24
CA VAL A 17 -21.87 4.46 -20.99
C VAL A 17 -21.16 5.64 -21.62
N PHE A 18 -20.30 6.33 -20.86
CA PHE A 18 -19.57 7.50 -21.35
C PHE A 18 -18.57 7.12 -22.45
N SER A 19 -17.89 5.97 -22.33
CA SER A 19 -17.00 5.50 -23.39
C SER A 19 -17.77 5.20 -24.68
N ILE A 20 -18.88 4.47 -24.60
CA ILE A 20 -19.71 4.18 -25.78
C ILE A 20 -20.25 5.47 -26.42
N PHE A 21 -20.68 6.42 -25.59
CA PHE A 21 -21.14 7.72 -26.03
C PHE A 21 -20.05 8.48 -26.82
N LEU A 22 -18.81 8.51 -26.31
CA LEU A 22 -17.69 9.16 -26.99
C LEU A 22 -17.38 8.50 -28.34
N PHE A 23 -17.40 7.17 -28.43
CA PHE A 23 -17.08 6.47 -29.68
C PHE A 23 -18.18 6.55 -30.74
N ASN A 24 -19.47 6.50 -30.34
CA ASN A 24 -20.57 6.32 -31.28
C ASN A 24 -21.48 7.55 -31.44
N CYS A 25 -21.61 8.41 -30.42
CA CYS A 25 -22.54 9.54 -30.46
C CYS A 25 -21.89 10.90 -30.82
N VAL A 26 -20.55 11.00 -30.83
CA VAL A 26 -19.84 12.24 -31.12
C VAL A 26 -19.43 12.31 -32.59
N ASN A 27 -19.81 13.39 -33.27
CA ASN A 27 -19.40 13.68 -34.63
C ASN A 27 -18.07 14.46 -34.64
N TYR A 28 -16.97 13.73 -34.53
CA TYR A 28 -15.62 14.30 -34.56
C TYR A 28 -15.30 15.15 -35.80
N PRO A 29 -15.72 14.78 -37.04
CA PRO A 29 -15.49 15.64 -38.21
C PRO A 29 -16.12 17.05 -38.13
N ILE A 30 -17.29 17.19 -37.51
CA ILE A 30 -17.90 18.51 -37.26
C ILE A 30 -17.17 19.22 -36.11
N LEU A 31 -16.83 18.47 -35.05
CA LEU A 31 -16.12 19.01 -33.89
C LEU A 31 -14.74 19.58 -34.25
N PHE A 32 -13.99 18.89 -35.12
CA PHE A 32 -12.66 19.30 -35.59
C PHE A 32 -12.69 20.22 -36.82
N ARG A 33 -13.88 20.52 -37.36
CA ARG A 33 -14.10 21.35 -38.55
C ARG A 33 -13.50 20.79 -39.85
N ASP A 34 -13.26 19.48 -39.91
CA ASP A 34 -12.83 18.78 -41.13
C ASP A 34 -13.90 18.87 -42.24
N LYS A 35 -15.17 18.96 -41.85
CA LYS A 35 -16.29 19.27 -42.73
C LYS A 35 -16.87 20.62 -42.35
N VAL A 36 -16.70 21.61 -43.24
CA VAL A 36 -17.32 22.93 -43.10
C VAL A 36 -18.83 22.76 -43.26
N SER A 37 -19.58 22.87 -42.17
CA SER A 37 -21.03 23.09 -42.24
C SER A 37 -21.30 24.41 -42.96
N ASN A 38 -22.32 24.47 -43.81
CA ASN A 38 -22.72 25.65 -44.61
C ASN A 38 -23.10 26.90 -43.76
N THR A 39 -22.93 26.87 -42.44
CA THR A 39 -23.07 28.01 -41.53
C THR A 39 -21.70 28.69 -41.33
N THR A 40 -21.29 29.47 -42.33
CA THR A 40 -19.99 30.17 -42.41
C THR A 40 -19.88 31.38 -41.47
N GLY A 41 -20.21 31.24 -40.18
CA GLY A 41 -20.04 32.35 -39.23
C GLY A 41 -20.52 32.15 -37.78
N SER A 42 -21.21 31.06 -37.45
CA SER A 42 -21.63 30.78 -36.07
C SER A 42 -20.61 29.90 -35.34
N LYS A 43 -20.38 30.19 -34.05
CA LYS A 43 -19.60 29.30 -33.17
C LYS A 43 -20.36 27.98 -33.05
N ILE A 44 -19.72 26.87 -33.43
CA ILE A 44 -20.27 25.51 -33.28
C ILE A 44 -20.55 25.27 -31.81
N THR A 45 -21.78 24.91 -31.47
CA THR A 45 -22.16 24.56 -30.10
C THR A 45 -21.90 23.07 -29.86
N MET A 46 -21.77 22.66 -28.59
CA MET A 46 -21.55 21.23 -28.27
C MET A 46 -22.67 20.33 -28.80
N VAL A 47 -23.90 20.84 -28.89
CA VAL A 47 -25.06 20.08 -29.38
C VAL A 47 -24.93 19.78 -30.88
N ASP A 48 -24.33 20.69 -31.65
CA ASP A 48 -24.13 20.51 -33.10
C ASP A 48 -23.12 19.38 -33.42
N ALA A 49 -22.25 19.06 -32.46
CA ALA A 49 -21.26 17.99 -32.58
C ALA A 49 -21.80 16.61 -32.13
N LEU A 50 -23.06 16.53 -31.70
CA LEU A 50 -23.68 15.28 -31.25
C LEU A 50 -24.66 14.75 -32.29
N TYR A 51 -24.59 13.45 -32.57
CA TYR A 51 -25.64 12.78 -33.32
C TYR A 51 -26.95 12.74 -32.51
N SER A 52 -28.09 12.74 -33.20
CA SER A 52 -29.37 12.44 -32.56
C SER A 52 -29.39 11.02 -31.99
N SER A 53 -30.23 10.76 -30.99
CA SER A 53 -30.28 9.46 -30.29
C SER A 53 -30.46 8.27 -31.24
N ASP A 54 -31.35 8.41 -32.22
CA ASP A 54 -31.66 7.33 -33.17
C ASP A 54 -30.48 7.03 -34.11
N VAL A 55 -29.74 8.07 -34.50
CA VAL A 55 -28.55 7.94 -35.34
C VAL A 55 -27.37 7.38 -34.54
N CYS A 56 -27.23 7.74 -33.26
CA CYS A 56 -26.20 7.15 -32.41
C CYS A 56 -26.43 5.64 -32.24
N ILE A 57 -27.66 5.20 -31.97
CA ILE A 57 -27.98 3.78 -31.81
C ILE A 57 -27.76 3.01 -33.13
N SER A 58 -28.05 3.62 -34.28
CA SER A 58 -27.81 2.97 -35.58
C SER A 58 -26.32 2.86 -35.95
N HIS A 59 -25.47 3.75 -35.41
CA HIS A 59 -24.02 3.66 -35.55
C HIS A 59 -23.40 2.54 -34.71
N MET A 60 -24.06 2.08 -33.65
CA MET A 60 -23.53 1.01 -32.80
C MET A 60 -23.45 -0.31 -33.58
N GLY A 61 -22.24 -0.81 -33.74
CA GLY A 61 -21.97 -2.06 -34.44
C GLY A 61 -22.20 -3.28 -33.55
N LEU A 62 -22.01 -4.46 -34.14
CA LEU A 62 -22.08 -5.74 -33.41
C LEU A 62 -21.09 -5.82 -32.24
N ILE A 63 -19.92 -5.20 -32.38
CA ILE A 63 -18.88 -5.18 -31.34
C ILE A 63 -19.38 -4.38 -30.13
N ASP A 64 -19.91 -3.17 -30.33
CA ASP A 64 -20.44 -2.33 -29.25
C ASP A 64 -21.57 -3.03 -28.50
N TRP A 65 -22.52 -3.62 -29.23
CA TRP A 65 -23.61 -4.40 -28.64
C TRP A 65 -23.10 -5.62 -27.86
N SER A 66 -22.05 -6.29 -28.33
CA SER A 66 -21.44 -7.42 -27.59
C SER A 66 -20.78 -6.96 -26.29
N VAL A 67 -20.06 -5.83 -26.31
CA VAL A 67 -19.41 -5.25 -25.12
C VAL A 67 -20.44 -4.80 -24.10
N VAL A 68 -21.50 -4.11 -24.55
CA VAL A 68 -22.64 -3.72 -23.70
C VAL A 68 -23.28 -4.94 -23.05
N THR A 69 -23.54 -5.99 -23.83
CA THR A 69 -24.17 -7.21 -23.32
C THR A 69 -23.32 -7.85 -22.22
N ILE A 70 -22.02 -8.02 -22.46
CA ILE A 70 -21.08 -8.58 -21.47
C ILE A 70 -21.00 -7.68 -20.23
N ALA A 71 -20.93 -6.35 -20.41
CA ALA A 71 -20.89 -5.38 -19.32
C ALA A 71 -22.16 -5.43 -18.46
N ILE A 72 -23.34 -5.59 -19.06
CA ILE A 72 -24.62 -5.75 -18.34
C ILE A 72 -24.60 -7.03 -17.50
N PHE A 73 -24.20 -8.17 -18.07
CA PHE A 73 -24.12 -9.43 -17.31
C PHE A 73 -23.14 -9.32 -16.13
N PHE A 74 -21.97 -8.73 -16.36
CA PHE A 74 -20.99 -8.50 -15.31
C PHE A 74 -21.51 -7.54 -14.23
N TRP A 75 -22.17 -6.46 -14.63
CA TRP A 75 -22.77 -5.50 -13.71
C TRP A 75 -23.88 -6.13 -12.86
N LEU A 76 -24.77 -6.92 -13.45
CA LEU A 76 -25.81 -7.66 -12.74
C LEU A 76 -25.22 -8.63 -11.72
N PHE A 77 -24.19 -9.38 -12.11
CA PHE A 77 -23.47 -10.25 -11.18
C PHE A 77 -22.86 -9.48 -10.01
N ARG A 78 -22.22 -8.34 -10.28
CA ARG A 78 -21.64 -7.48 -9.24
C ARG A 78 -22.72 -6.86 -8.35
N ALA A 79 -23.84 -6.44 -8.92
CA ALA A 79 -24.98 -5.88 -8.18
C ALA A 79 -25.57 -6.92 -7.22
N MET A 80 -25.78 -8.16 -7.66
CA MET A 80 -26.22 -9.26 -6.79
C MET A 80 -25.24 -9.48 -5.62
N LYS A 81 -23.93 -9.43 -5.89
CA LYS A 81 -22.92 -9.56 -4.84
C LYS A 81 -22.95 -8.40 -3.84
N VAL A 82 -23.09 -7.16 -4.30
CA VAL A 82 -23.21 -5.98 -3.43
C VAL A 82 -24.48 -6.05 -2.58
N ILE A 83 -25.60 -6.54 -3.14
CA ILE A 83 -26.84 -6.77 -2.38
C ILE A 83 -26.60 -7.83 -1.29
N TYR A 84 -25.91 -8.93 -1.60
CA TYR A 84 -25.56 -9.94 -0.61
C TYR A 84 -24.66 -9.37 0.51
N HIS A 85 -23.64 -8.59 0.16
CA HIS A 85 -22.81 -7.89 1.14
C HIS A 85 -23.60 -6.89 1.98
N LEU A 86 -24.61 -6.21 1.41
CA LEU A 86 -25.48 -5.29 2.13
C LEU A 86 -26.18 -5.99 3.29
N PHE A 87 -26.73 -7.17 3.05
CA PHE A 87 -27.36 -7.98 4.10
C PHE A 87 -26.33 -8.42 5.15
N GLN A 88 -25.14 -8.87 4.74
CA GLN A 88 -24.08 -9.23 5.69
C GLN A 88 -23.62 -8.04 6.54
N TYR A 89 -23.46 -6.86 5.94
CA TYR A 89 -23.11 -5.64 6.67
C TYR A 89 -24.21 -5.21 7.62
N TRP A 90 -25.48 -5.44 7.27
CA TRP A 90 -26.60 -5.19 8.16
C TRP A 90 -26.56 -6.11 9.39
N ASP A 91 -26.28 -7.40 9.20
CA ASP A 91 -26.12 -8.35 10.30
C ASP A 91 -24.95 -7.97 11.22
N ILE A 92 -23.81 -7.58 10.63
CA ILE A 92 -22.66 -7.06 11.38
C ILE A 92 -23.04 -5.79 12.14
N LYS A 93 -23.74 -4.85 11.50
CA LYS A 93 -24.23 -3.63 12.14
C LYS A 93 -25.16 -3.95 13.31
N ALA A 94 -26.08 -4.90 13.15
CA ALA A 94 -26.96 -5.34 14.21
C ALA A 94 -26.16 -5.93 15.38
N PHE A 95 -25.15 -6.75 15.10
CA PHE A 95 -24.24 -7.29 16.10
C PHE A 95 -23.48 -6.20 16.87
N PHE A 96 -22.95 -5.16 16.18
CA PHE A 96 -22.28 -4.04 16.83
C PHE A 96 -23.20 -3.27 17.79
N ASN A 97 -24.41 -2.95 17.34
CA ASN A 97 -25.36 -2.18 18.13
C ASN A 97 -25.94 -2.99 19.30
N THR A 98 -26.25 -4.28 19.10
CA THR A 98 -26.95 -5.10 20.11
C THR A 98 -26.00 -5.83 21.06
N ALA A 99 -24.96 -6.50 20.53
CA ALA A 99 -24.08 -7.34 21.33
C ALA A 99 -22.88 -6.53 21.88
N LEU A 100 -22.18 -5.78 21.03
CA LEU A 100 -21.01 -4.98 21.43
C LEU A 100 -21.41 -3.66 22.11
N LYS A 101 -22.68 -3.25 22.03
CA LYS A 101 -23.20 -1.98 22.56
C LYS A 101 -22.39 -0.77 22.08
N ILE A 102 -22.01 -0.77 20.80
CA ILE A 102 -21.33 0.34 20.12
C ILE A 102 -22.33 0.93 19.13
N ASN A 103 -22.69 2.21 19.32
CA ASN A 103 -23.58 2.90 18.40
C ASN A 103 -22.84 3.29 17.10
N ASP A 104 -23.60 3.42 16.01
CA ASP A 104 -23.06 3.83 14.71
C ASP A 104 -22.25 5.14 14.74
N ASN A 105 -22.68 6.14 15.54
CA ASN A 105 -22.03 7.44 15.64
C ASN A 105 -20.71 7.40 16.41
N ASP A 106 -20.54 6.41 17.29
CA ASP A 106 -19.36 6.27 18.15
C ASP A 106 -18.26 5.44 17.47
N LEU A 107 -18.59 4.70 16.40
CA LEU A 107 -17.70 3.74 15.75
C LEU A 107 -16.37 4.37 15.31
N ASP A 108 -16.39 5.61 14.82
CA ASP A 108 -15.19 6.32 14.36
C ASP A 108 -14.25 6.71 15.51
N ASN A 109 -14.78 6.82 16.73
CA ASN A 109 -14.03 7.19 17.93
C ASN A 109 -13.50 5.97 18.70
N VAL A 110 -13.92 4.76 18.32
CA VAL A 110 -13.55 3.53 19.02
C VAL A 110 -12.33 2.89 18.36
N THR A 111 -11.31 2.60 19.16
CA THR A 111 -10.12 1.89 18.69
C THR A 111 -10.39 0.41 18.49
N TRP A 112 -9.61 -0.25 17.62
CA TRP A 112 -9.73 -1.69 17.40
C TRP A 112 -9.52 -2.51 18.68
N HIS A 113 -8.63 -2.05 19.58
CA HIS A 113 -8.41 -2.69 20.89
C HIS A 113 -9.68 -2.74 21.74
N GLU A 114 -10.45 -1.66 21.77
CA GLU A 114 -11.71 -1.61 22.51
C GLU A 114 -12.76 -2.55 21.88
N VAL A 115 -12.86 -2.58 20.54
CA VAL A 115 -13.74 -3.53 19.83
C VAL A 115 -13.36 -4.98 20.17
N GLN A 116 -12.06 -5.27 20.16
CA GLN A 116 -11.53 -6.60 20.46
C GLN A 116 -11.83 -7.01 21.90
N LYS A 117 -11.65 -6.11 22.87
CA LYS A 117 -11.95 -6.36 24.27
C LYS A 117 -13.42 -6.69 24.48
N ARG A 118 -14.33 -5.87 23.93
CA ARG A 118 -15.77 -6.12 24.00
C ARG A 118 -16.17 -7.42 23.31
N LEU A 119 -15.52 -7.77 22.20
CA LEU A 119 -15.77 -9.06 21.54
C LEU A 119 -15.42 -10.26 22.43
N ARG A 120 -14.33 -10.18 23.22
CA ARG A 120 -13.97 -11.21 24.21
C ARG A 120 -14.99 -11.28 25.36
N GLU A 121 -15.49 -10.13 25.82
CA GLU A 121 -16.51 -10.08 26.88
C GLU A 121 -17.84 -10.71 26.40
N VAL A 122 -18.30 -10.34 25.19
CA VAL A 122 -19.51 -10.92 24.57
C VAL A 122 -19.36 -12.43 24.33
N GLN A 123 -18.16 -12.91 24.02
CA GLN A 123 -17.91 -14.34 23.86
C GLN A 123 -18.23 -15.14 25.13
N LEU A 124 -17.98 -14.58 26.32
CA LEU A 124 -18.31 -15.24 27.59
C LEU A 124 -19.82 -15.34 27.80
N GLU A 125 -20.58 -14.34 27.34
CA GLU A 125 -22.03 -14.27 27.47
C GLU A 125 -22.77 -15.12 26.42
N GLN A 126 -22.37 -15.01 25.14
CA GLN A 126 -23.11 -15.55 23.99
C GLN A 126 -22.46 -16.81 23.36
N GLN A 127 -21.27 -17.21 23.79
CA GLN A 127 -20.54 -18.40 23.31
C GLN A 127 -20.51 -18.55 21.77
N MET A 128 -20.16 -17.47 21.06
CA MET A 128 -20.06 -17.47 19.59
C MET A 128 -19.07 -18.52 19.06
N CYS A 129 -17.99 -18.78 19.80
CA CYS A 129 -17.09 -19.90 19.58
C CYS A 129 -17.47 -21.08 20.51
N ILE A 130 -17.96 -22.17 19.92
CA ILE A 130 -18.43 -23.36 20.66
C ILE A 130 -17.27 -24.13 21.31
N HIS A 131 -16.14 -24.24 20.61
CA HIS A 131 -15.02 -25.10 21.01
C HIS A 131 -14.14 -24.52 22.12
N LYS A 132 -14.22 -23.20 22.35
CA LYS A 132 -13.36 -22.48 23.30
C LYS A 132 -14.19 -21.44 24.03
N ARG A 133 -14.25 -21.56 25.38
CA ARG A 133 -15.01 -20.64 26.23
C ARG A 133 -14.39 -19.24 26.19
N ASP A 134 -13.08 -19.15 26.39
CA ASP A 134 -12.35 -17.88 26.43
C ASP A 134 -11.59 -17.68 25.13
N LEU A 135 -11.93 -16.63 24.38
CA LEU A 135 -11.24 -16.29 23.14
C LEU A 135 -10.03 -15.41 23.46
N THR A 136 -8.86 -15.79 22.96
CA THR A 136 -7.64 -14.95 23.09
C THR A 136 -7.57 -13.95 21.95
N GLU A 137 -6.77 -12.90 22.13
CA GLU A 137 -6.48 -11.92 21.09
C GLU A 137 -5.94 -12.60 19.84
N LEU A 138 -4.98 -13.50 20.04
CA LEU A 138 -4.34 -14.23 18.96
C LEU A 138 -5.34 -15.04 18.11
N ASP A 139 -6.36 -15.64 18.73
CA ASP A 139 -7.40 -16.39 18.01
C ASP A 139 -8.19 -15.49 17.05
N ILE A 140 -8.49 -14.25 17.47
CA ILE A 140 -9.19 -13.26 16.63
C ILE A 140 -8.31 -12.89 15.43
N TYR A 141 -7.03 -12.62 15.67
CA TYR A 141 -6.09 -12.31 14.60
C TYR A 141 -5.90 -13.47 13.64
N HIS A 142 -5.80 -14.72 14.14
CA HIS A 142 -5.71 -15.90 13.28
C HIS A 142 -6.94 -16.07 12.39
N ARG A 143 -8.14 -15.73 12.88
CA ARG A 143 -9.37 -15.77 12.07
C ARG A 143 -9.37 -14.71 10.98
N ILE A 144 -8.97 -13.47 11.29
CA ILE A 144 -8.95 -12.36 10.34
C ILE A 144 -7.83 -12.52 9.30
N LEU A 145 -6.64 -12.96 9.74
CA LEU A 145 -5.40 -12.92 8.98
C LEU A 145 -4.97 -14.28 8.43
N ARG A 146 -5.77 -15.35 8.58
CA ARG A 146 -5.43 -16.73 8.20
C ARG A 146 -4.67 -16.82 6.87
N PHE A 147 -5.30 -16.34 5.79
CA PHE A 147 -4.72 -16.43 4.45
C PHE A 147 -3.63 -15.40 4.19
N LYS A 148 -3.69 -14.23 4.85
CA LYS A 148 -2.62 -13.22 4.76
C LYS A 148 -1.32 -13.72 5.38
N ASN A 149 -1.39 -14.44 6.50
CA ASN A 149 -0.22 -15.05 7.13
C ASN A 149 0.43 -16.10 6.22
N TYR A 150 -0.36 -16.91 5.51
CA TYR A 150 0.19 -17.80 4.48
C TYR A 150 0.88 -17.04 3.34
N MET A 151 0.29 -15.94 2.86
CA MET A 151 0.94 -15.09 1.85
C MET A 151 2.25 -14.47 2.34
N VAL A 152 2.29 -13.97 3.58
CA VAL A 152 3.51 -13.42 4.20
C VAL A 152 4.58 -14.50 4.32
N ALA A 153 4.22 -15.71 4.76
CA ALA A 153 5.15 -16.83 4.88
C ALA A 153 5.68 -17.29 3.51
N MET A 154 4.83 -17.38 2.47
CA MET A 154 5.28 -17.71 1.11
C MET A 154 6.23 -16.64 0.55
N VAL A 155 6.03 -15.37 0.90
CA VAL A 155 6.95 -14.29 0.51
C VAL A 155 8.26 -14.35 1.27
N ASN A 156 8.22 -14.60 2.58
CA ASN A 156 9.41 -14.77 3.40
C ASN A 156 10.25 -15.98 2.97
N LYS A 157 9.60 -17.07 2.53
CA LYS A 157 10.26 -18.27 1.98
C LYS A 157 10.63 -18.18 0.50
N SER A 158 10.53 -17.00 -0.11
CA SER A 158 10.85 -16.78 -1.53
C SER A 158 10.12 -17.74 -2.51
N LEU A 159 8.92 -18.22 -2.13
CA LEU A 159 8.03 -19.00 -3.00
C LEU A 159 7.25 -18.07 -3.95
N LEU A 160 6.94 -16.87 -3.47
CA LEU A 160 6.27 -15.79 -4.17
C LEU A 160 6.89 -14.44 -3.77
N PRO A 161 6.69 -13.36 -4.51
CA PRO A 161 6.34 -13.28 -5.93
C PRO A 161 7.53 -13.67 -6.84
N PRO A 162 7.31 -13.86 -8.16
CA PRO A 162 8.39 -14.08 -9.11
C PRO A 162 9.38 -12.91 -9.15
N LYS A 163 10.67 -13.23 -9.17
CA LYS A 163 11.76 -12.31 -9.48
C LYS A 163 12.25 -12.60 -10.90
N PHE A 164 12.21 -11.59 -11.77
CA PHE A 164 12.62 -11.70 -13.17
C PHE A 164 13.87 -10.87 -13.43
N ASN A 165 14.84 -11.43 -14.15
CA ASN A 165 15.99 -10.67 -14.64
C ASN A 165 15.73 -10.25 -16.07
N ILE A 166 15.31 -9.00 -16.25
CA ILE A 166 15.02 -8.42 -17.57
C ILE A 166 16.33 -7.83 -18.13
N PRO A 167 16.72 -8.14 -19.37
CA PRO A 167 17.88 -7.51 -20.01
C PRO A 167 17.77 -5.97 -19.94
N LEU A 168 18.88 -5.29 -19.65
CA LEU A 168 18.99 -3.82 -19.48
C LEU A 168 18.37 -3.22 -18.21
N VAL A 169 17.30 -3.80 -17.65
CA VAL A 169 16.62 -3.28 -16.45
C VAL A 169 17.18 -3.90 -15.16
N GLY A 170 17.57 -5.18 -15.20
CA GLY A 170 18.02 -5.94 -14.04
C GLY A 170 16.92 -6.76 -13.38
N GLU A 171 17.04 -7.00 -12.08
CA GLU A 171 16.08 -7.78 -11.29
C GLU A 171 14.82 -6.96 -10.99
N VAL A 172 13.67 -7.45 -11.43
CA VAL A 172 12.35 -6.86 -11.22
C VAL A 172 11.45 -7.84 -10.48
N VAL A 173 10.80 -7.35 -9.43
CA VAL A 173 9.83 -8.11 -8.65
C VAL A 173 8.43 -7.76 -9.14
N TYR A 174 7.70 -8.76 -9.66
CA TYR A 174 6.36 -8.53 -10.21
C TYR A 174 5.28 -9.07 -9.28
N LEU A 175 4.51 -8.17 -8.69
CA LEU A 175 3.31 -8.49 -7.91
C LEU A 175 2.24 -7.41 -8.08
N SER A 176 1.39 -7.55 -9.08
CA SER A 176 0.21 -6.71 -9.27
C SER A 176 -0.97 -7.18 -8.38
N HIS A 177 -1.99 -6.32 -8.23
CA HIS A 177 -3.25 -6.69 -7.61
C HIS A 177 -3.95 -7.83 -8.37
N GLY A 178 -3.90 -7.80 -9.70
CA GLY A 178 -4.44 -8.88 -10.54
C GLY A 178 -3.76 -10.23 -10.32
N LEU A 179 -2.43 -10.26 -10.22
CA LEU A 179 -1.69 -11.49 -9.91
C LEU A 179 -2.01 -11.99 -8.50
N LYS A 180 -1.98 -11.09 -7.51
CA LYS A 180 -2.29 -11.42 -6.11
C LYS A 180 -3.68 -12.03 -5.99
N TYR A 181 -4.69 -11.43 -6.63
CA TYR A 181 -6.06 -11.95 -6.63
C TYR A 181 -6.13 -13.37 -7.20
N ASN A 182 -5.45 -13.62 -8.33
CA ASN A 182 -5.39 -14.95 -8.93
C ASN A 182 -4.71 -15.99 -8.02
N ILE A 183 -3.62 -15.61 -7.36
CA ILE A 183 -2.94 -16.46 -6.38
C ILE A 183 -3.88 -16.77 -5.22
N GLU A 184 -4.52 -15.76 -4.62
CA GLU A 184 -5.43 -15.96 -3.49
C GLU A 184 -6.64 -16.83 -3.88
N PHE A 185 -7.18 -16.63 -5.09
CA PHE A 185 -8.27 -17.44 -5.64
C PHE A 185 -7.85 -18.91 -5.79
N LEU A 186 -6.69 -19.15 -6.39
CA LEU A 186 -6.17 -20.50 -6.61
C LEU A 186 -5.84 -21.22 -5.29
N LEU A 187 -5.31 -20.49 -4.32
CA LEU A 187 -4.70 -21.05 -3.12
C LEU A 187 -5.60 -21.09 -1.89
N PHE A 188 -6.65 -20.27 -1.80
CA PHE A 188 -7.40 -20.15 -0.53
C PHE A 188 -8.92 -20.25 -0.64
N TRP A 189 -9.56 -19.56 -1.59
CA TRP A 189 -11.04 -19.43 -1.57
C TRP A 189 -11.74 -19.84 -2.87
N GLY A 190 -10.99 -20.20 -3.92
CA GLY A 190 -11.57 -20.75 -5.13
C GLY A 190 -12.13 -22.17 -4.93
N PRO A 191 -12.99 -22.65 -5.85
CA PRO A 191 -13.63 -23.96 -5.74
C PRO A 191 -12.63 -25.13 -5.78
N TRP A 192 -11.47 -24.92 -6.41
CA TRP A 192 -10.39 -25.92 -6.48
C TRP A 192 -9.25 -25.65 -5.49
N SER A 193 -9.46 -24.76 -4.52
CA SER A 193 -8.42 -24.44 -3.55
C SER A 193 -8.11 -25.62 -2.62
N PRO A 194 -6.89 -25.66 -2.04
CA PRO A 194 -6.52 -26.61 -1.00
C PRO A 194 -7.37 -26.54 0.28
N PHE A 195 -8.00 -25.39 0.55
CA PHE A 195 -8.80 -25.18 1.76
C PHE A 195 -10.29 -25.48 1.53
N GLU A 196 -10.90 -26.04 2.56
CA GLU A 196 -12.34 -26.20 2.70
C GLU A 196 -12.78 -25.35 3.90
N ASN A 197 -13.32 -24.17 3.62
CA ASN A 197 -13.65 -23.13 4.60
C ASN A 197 -12.43 -22.68 5.45
N TRP A 198 -12.22 -23.32 6.60
CA TRP A 198 -11.15 -23.01 7.56
C TRP A 198 -10.19 -24.18 7.79
N HIS A 199 -10.41 -25.32 7.13
CA HIS A 199 -9.54 -26.49 7.22
C HIS A 199 -8.80 -26.73 5.91
N LEU A 200 -7.56 -27.18 6.01
CA LEU A 200 -6.81 -27.71 4.88
C LEU A 200 -7.31 -29.12 4.60
N LYS A 201 -7.62 -29.44 3.34
CA LYS A 201 -8.04 -30.79 2.94
C LYS A 201 -7.04 -31.83 3.43
N GLU A 202 -7.54 -32.89 4.07
CA GLU A 202 -6.74 -33.93 4.71
C GLU A 202 -5.73 -34.61 3.77
N ASP A 203 -6.02 -34.64 2.47
CA ASP A 203 -5.10 -35.18 1.48
C ASP A 203 -3.79 -34.37 1.37
N TYR A 204 -3.82 -33.06 1.57
CA TYR A 204 -2.61 -32.20 1.57
C TYR A 204 -1.72 -32.45 2.79
N LYS A 205 -2.24 -33.03 3.86
CA LYS A 205 -1.46 -33.42 5.05
C LYS A 205 -0.68 -34.73 4.82
N LYS A 206 -1.05 -35.54 3.82
CA LYS A 206 -0.44 -36.86 3.54
C LYS A 206 0.75 -36.74 2.58
N VAL A 207 1.91 -37.27 2.96
CA VAL A 207 3.12 -37.27 2.13
C VAL A 207 2.96 -38.09 0.84
N SER A 208 2.24 -39.21 0.90
CA SER A 208 2.07 -40.14 -0.22
C SER A 208 1.39 -39.51 -1.44
N LYS A 209 0.48 -38.55 -1.24
CA LYS A 209 -0.28 -37.89 -2.31
C LYS A 209 0.38 -36.63 -2.87
N ARG A 210 1.58 -36.26 -2.42
CA ARG A 210 2.22 -34.97 -2.76
C ARG A 210 2.34 -34.72 -4.27
N HIS A 211 2.75 -35.72 -5.05
CA HIS A 211 2.95 -35.59 -6.50
C HIS A 211 1.62 -35.53 -7.25
N GLU A 212 0.63 -36.29 -6.81
CA GLU A 212 -0.74 -36.26 -7.35
C GLU A 212 -1.38 -34.88 -7.14
N LEU A 213 -1.31 -34.35 -5.91
CA LEU A 213 -1.83 -33.04 -5.56
C LEU A 213 -1.08 -31.91 -6.28
N ALA A 214 0.24 -32.02 -6.43
CA ALA A 214 1.02 -31.06 -7.21
C ALA A 214 0.62 -31.06 -8.69
N ALA A 215 0.39 -32.23 -9.29
CA ALA A 215 -0.10 -32.34 -10.66
C ALA A 215 -1.53 -31.76 -10.80
N TYR A 216 -2.39 -32.03 -9.82
CA TYR A 216 -3.73 -31.45 -9.73
C TYR A 216 -3.68 -29.92 -9.67
N LEU A 217 -2.92 -29.35 -8.73
CA LEU A 217 -2.76 -27.91 -8.57
C LEU A 217 -2.16 -27.27 -9.83
N SER A 218 -1.13 -27.88 -10.42
CA SER A 218 -0.51 -27.45 -11.68
C SER A 218 -1.53 -27.36 -12.83
N LYS A 219 -2.41 -28.35 -12.95
CA LYS A 219 -3.48 -28.37 -13.96
C LYS A 219 -4.52 -27.27 -13.72
N LYS A 220 -4.89 -27.01 -12.46
CA LYS A 220 -5.82 -25.93 -12.10
C LYS A 220 -5.23 -24.54 -12.34
N ILE A 221 -3.96 -24.33 -12.01
CA ILE A 221 -3.23 -23.09 -12.34
C ILE A 221 -3.28 -22.84 -13.86
N LEU A 222 -3.06 -23.87 -14.68
CA LEU A 222 -3.14 -23.76 -16.14
C LEU A 222 -4.54 -23.32 -16.61
N TYR A 223 -5.61 -23.91 -16.09
CA TYR A 223 -6.97 -23.54 -16.47
C TYR A 223 -7.31 -22.09 -16.12
N ILE A 224 -6.93 -21.62 -14.93
CA ILE A 224 -7.13 -20.21 -14.55
C ILE A 224 -6.28 -19.28 -15.42
N ALA A 225 -5.05 -19.67 -15.75
CA ALA A 225 -4.21 -18.86 -16.61
C ALA A 225 -4.76 -18.76 -18.05
N LEU A 226 -5.31 -19.84 -18.60
CA LEU A 226 -5.99 -19.84 -19.90
C LEU A 226 -7.25 -18.98 -19.87
N ALA A 227 -8.04 -19.04 -18.79
CA ALA A 227 -9.19 -18.16 -18.60
C ALA A 227 -8.77 -16.68 -18.58
N ASN A 228 -7.72 -16.33 -17.84
CA ASN A 228 -7.16 -14.97 -17.83
C ASN A 228 -6.68 -14.53 -19.22
N LEU A 229 -6.11 -15.42 -20.02
CA LEU A 229 -5.70 -15.12 -21.39
C LEU A 229 -6.90 -14.82 -22.29
N VAL A 230 -8.00 -15.57 -22.15
CA VAL A 230 -9.25 -15.34 -22.88
C VAL A 230 -9.90 -14.02 -22.49
N PHE A 231 -9.90 -13.68 -21.20
CA PHE A 231 -10.45 -12.42 -20.69
C PHE A 231 -9.50 -11.22 -20.80
N CYS A 232 -8.23 -11.44 -21.18
CA CYS A 232 -7.20 -10.42 -21.30
C CYS A 232 -7.65 -9.17 -22.07
N PRO A 233 -8.20 -9.25 -23.30
CA PRO A 233 -8.59 -8.05 -24.05
C PRO A 233 -9.65 -7.22 -23.33
N LEU A 234 -10.62 -7.86 -22.68
CA LEU A 234 -11.68 -7.17 -21.95
C LEU A 234 -11.15 -6.49 -20.68
N ILE A 235 -10.32 -7.20 -19.90
CA ILE A 235 -9.73 -6.65 -18.67
C ILE A 235 -8.78 -5.51 -19.02
N LEU A 236 -7.98 -5.66 -20.08
CA LEU A 236 -7.06 -4.62 -20.54
C LEU A 236 -7.81 -3.37 -21.00
N LEU A 237 -8.90 -3.52 -21.77
CA LEU A 237 -9.75 -2.40 -22.16
C LEU A 237 -10.29 -1.65 -20.93
N TRP A 238 -10.82 -2.39 -19.95
CA TRP A 238 -11.27 -1.80 -18.69
C TRP A 238 -10.13 -1.07 -17.96
N GLN A 239 -8.94 -1.67 -17.85
CA GLN A 239 -7.78 -1.04 -17.19
C GLN A 239 -7.35 0.25 -17.89
N ILE A 240 -7.34 0.27 -19.22
CA ILE A 240 -7.03 1.47 -20.01
C ILE A 240 -8.06 2.57 -19.73
N LEU A 241 -9.35 2.26 -19.84
CA LEU A 241 -10.42 3.24 -19.64
C LEU A 241 -10.41 3.78 -18.20
N TYR A 242 -10.34 2.90 -17.20
CA TYR A 242 -10.30 3.29 -15.79
C TYR A 242 -9.06 4.13 -15.45
N SER A 243 -7.89 3.74 -15.96
CA SER A 243 -6.64 4.49 -15.76
C SER A 243 -6.72 5.87 -16.42
N PHE A 244 -7.30 5.95 -17.63
CA PHE A 244 -7.52 7.21 -18.32
C PHE A 244 -8.41 8.15 -17.51
N PHE A 245 -9.58 7.70 -17.06
CA PHE A 245 -10.52 8.55 -16.33
C PHE A 245 -10.01 9.00 -14.95
N ASN A 246 -9.19 8.18 -14.27
CA ASN A 246 -8.69 8.54 -12.93
C ASN A 246 -7.38 9.33 -12.95
N TYR A 247 -6.44 8.99 -13.85
CA TYR A 247 -5.10 9.54 -13.78
C TYR A 247 -4.86 10.72 -14.74
N VAL A 248 -5.67 10.91 -15.79
CA VAL A 248 -5.48 12.04 -16.73
C VAL A 248 -5.72 13.39 -16.04
N GLU A 249 -6.73 13.48 -15.17
CA GLU A 249 -6.98 14.70 -14.37
C GLU A 249 -5.79 15.02 -13.47
N VAL A 250 -5.27 14.00 -12.76
CA VAL A 250 -4.09 14.13 -11.90
C VAL A 250 -2.85 14.54 -12.70
N LEU A 251 -2.63 13.93 -13.86
CA LEU A 251 -1.50 14.23 -14.74
C LEU A 251 -1.54 15.68 -15.25
N LYS A 252 -2.74 16.18 -15.59
CA LYS A 252 -2.93 17.56 -16.05
C LYS A 252 -2.72 18.57 -14.92
N ARG A 253 -3.21 18.28 -13.72
CA ARG A 253 -3.20 19.22 -12.60
C ARG A 253 -1.85 19.27 -11.90
N GLU A 254 -1.29 18.10 -11.60
CA GLU A 254 -0.10 17.94 -10.76
C GLU A 254 0.75 16.78 -11.31
N PRO A 255 1.53 17.00 -12.39
CA PRO A 255 2.35 15.94 -13.01
C PRO A 255 3.39 15.35 -12.04
N GLY A 256 3.80 16.12 -11.03
CA GLY A 256 4.68 15.67 -9.94
C GLY A 256 4.13 14.48 -9.14
N ASN A 257 2.80 14.29 -9.08
CA ASN A 257 2.17 13.22 -8.28
C ASN A 257 2.51 11.81 -8.79
N LEU A 258 2.82 11.64 -10.08
CA LEU A 258 3.27 10.35 -10.61
C LEU A 258 4.75 10.06 -10.30
N GLY A 259 5.53 11.11 -10.05
CA GLY A 259 6.93 11.03 -9.59
C GLY A 259 7.05 10.77 -8.09
N ILE A 260 5.96 10.89 -7.33
CA ILE A 260 5.90 10.47 -5.93
C ILE A 260 6.04 8.95 -5.84
N ARG A 261 6.66 8.49 -4.77
CA ARG A 261 6.86 7.06 -4.50
C ARG A 261 5.76 6.49 -3.61
N CYS A 262 5.52 5.20 -3.69
CA CYS A 262 4.59 4.47 -2.85
C CYS A 262 5.18 3.10 -2.47
N TRP A 263 4.71 2.55 -1.35
CA TRP A 263 5.05 1.19 -0.94
C TRP A 263 4.44 0.19 -1.93
N SER A 264 5.29 -0.64 -2.53
CA SER A 264 4.85 -1.63 -3.52
C SER A 264 4.02 -2.73 -2.87
N GLN A 265 3.16 -3.40 -3.65
CA GLN A 265 2.36 -4.51 -3.13
C GLN A 265 3.23 -5.67 -2.62
N TYR A 266 4.42 -5.83 -3.20
CA TYR A 266 5.47 -6.72 -2.70
C TYR A 266 6.02 -6.23 -1.36
N GLY A 267 6.43 -4.95 -1.26
CA GLY A 267 6.94 -4.36 -0.03
C GLY A 267 5.95 -4.48 1.13
N ARG A 268 4.64 -4.31 0.87
CA ARG A 268 3.57 -4.49 1.86
C ARG A 268 3.44 -5.92 2.39
N LEU A 269 3.87 -6.95 1.66
CA LEU A 269 3.90 -8.33 2.15
C LEU A 269 5.25 -8.68 2.77
N TYR A 270 6.34 -8.21 2.18
CA TYR A 270 7.70 -8.44 2.65
C TYR A 270 7.93 -7.80 4.03
N LEU A 271 7.52 -6.54 4.21
CA LEU A 271 7.70 -5.80 5.46
C LEU A 271 6.68 -6.16 6.55
N ARG A 272 5.64 -6.96 6.24
CA ARG A 272 4.57 -7.29 7.19
C ARG A 272 5.00 -8.36 8.19
N HIS A 273 4.67 -8.15 9.46
CA HIS A 273 4.80 -9.14 10.52
C HIS A 273 3.73 -10.22 10.40
N PHE A 274 3.94 -11.37 11.03
CA PHE A 274 2.84 -12.31 11.27
C PHE A 274 1.83 -11.70 12.25
N ASN A 275 0.54 -11.92 12.01
CA ASN A 275 -0.55 -11.38 12.83
C ASN A 275 -0.57 -9.85 12.96
N GLU A 276 -0.14 -9.12 11.93
CA GLU A 276 -0.29 -7.65 11.87
C GLU A 276 -1.53 -7.29 11.05
N LEU A 277 -2.42 -6.44 11.57
CA LEU A 277 -3.61 -5.97 10.86
C LEU A 277 -3.25 -4.92 9.80
N ASP A 278 -4.18 -4.65 8.87
CA ASP A 278 -3.89 -3.73 7.75
C ASP A 278 -3.66 -2.29 8.22
N HIS A 279 -4.37 -1.85 9.27
CA HIS A 279 -4.21 -0.49 9.80
C HIS A 279 -2.91 -0.33 10.58
N GLU A 280 -2.47 -1.35 11.33
CA GLU A 280 -1.17 -1.38 12.02
C GLU A 280 -0.02 -1.26 11.01
N LEU A 281 -0.05 -2.08 9.96
CA LEU A 281 0.93 -2.03 8.87
C LEU A 281 0.91 -0.65 8.20
N ASN A 282 -0.26 -0.11 7.89
CA ASN A 282 -0.37 1.20 7.26
C ASN A 282 0.18 2.31 8.15
N ALA A 283 -0.13 2.31 9.44
CA ALA A 283 0.41 3.30 10.38
C ALA A 283 1.94 3.27 10.39
N ARG A 284 2.53 2.08 10.40
CA ARG A 284 3.98 1.89 10.38
C ARG A 284 4.64 2.33 9.07
N LEU A 285 4.08 1.93 7.93
CA LEU A 285 4.57 2.33 6.61
C LEU A 285 4.39 3.84 6.36
N ASN A 286 3.36 4.46 6.93
CA ASN A 286 3.16 5.91 6.85
C ASN A 286 4.21 6.68 7.66
N ARG A 287 4.56 6.21 8.87
CA ARG A 287 5.67 6.79 9.65
C ARG A 287 7.01 6.66 8.90
N ALA A 288 7.25 5.51 8.27
CA ALA A 288 8.45 5.26 7.46
C ALA A 288 8.49 6.03 6.13
N TYR A 289 7.37 6.60 5.67
CA TYR A 289 7.27 7.20 4.34
C TYR A 289 8.19 8.41 4.14
N ARG A 290 8.20 9.34 5.10
CA ARG A 290 9.05 10.55 5.05
C ARG A 290 10.55 10.21 5.00
N PRO A 291 11.11 9.39 5.93
CA PRO A 291 12.52 9.03 5.85
C PRO A 291 12.85 8.20 4.59
N ALA A 292 11.95 7.33 4.13
CA ALA A 292 12.12 6.57 2.87
C ALA A 292 12.18 7.49 1.63
N SER A 293 11.31 8.50 1.58
CA SER A 293 11.29 9.49 0.50
C SER A 293 12.57 10.33 0.49
N LYS A 294 13.00 10.82 1.66
CA LYS A 294 14.29 11.54 1.80
C LYS A 294 15.47 10.68 1.34
N TYR A 295 15.52 9.42 1.75
CA TYR A 295 16.57 8.48 1.32
C TYR A 295 16.60 8.31 -0.20
N MET A 296 15.45 8.14 -0.87
CA MET A 296 15.42 7.97 -2.32
C MET A 296 15.72 9.25 -3.10
N ASN A 297 15.41 10.42 -2.54
CA ASN A 297 15.68 11.72 -3.17
C ASN A 297 17.14 12.14 -3.07
N ILE A 298 17.91 11.59 -2.12
CA ILE A 298 19.36 11.76 -2.04
C ILE A 298 20.01 11.27 -3.33
N PHE A 299 19.58 10.12 -3.86
CA PHE A 299 20.18 9.53 -5.05
C PHE A 299 19.72 10.21 -6.34
N THR A 300 20.43 11.25 -6.73
CA THR A 300 20.22 11.97 -7.98
C THR A 300 21.20 11.51 -9.05
N SER A 301 20.80 11.56 -10.32
CA SER A 301 21.69 11.26 -11.44
C SER A 301 22.23 12.58 -12.00
N PRO A 302 23.55 12.85 -11.93
CA PRO A 302 24.12 14.11 -12.42
C PRO A 302 23.82 14.37 -13.89
N LEU A 303 23.85 13.33 -14.72
CA LEU A 303 23.54 13.42 -16.16
C LEU A 303 22.09 13.88 -16.37
N MET A 304 21.14 13.28 -15.64
CA MET A 304 19.72 13.65 -15.76
C MET A 304 19.48 15.09 -15.30
N THR A 305 20.16 15.54 -14.24
CA THR A 305 20.06 16.92 -13.76
C THR A 305 20.58 17.92 -14.79
N VAL A 306 21.70 17.63 -15.47
CA VAL A 306 22.23 18.51 -16.53
C VAL A 306 21.27 18.59 -17.72
N ILE A 307 20.73 17.45 -18.16
CA ILE A 307 19.72 17.43 -19.23
C ILE A 307 18.49 18.23 -18.84
N ALA A 308 17.95 17.99 -17.64
CA ALA A 308 16.75 18.67 -17.16
C ALA A 308 16.94 20.19 -17.07
N LYS A 309 18.07 20.66 -16.52
CA LYS A 309 18.38 22.10 -16.47
C LYS A 309 18.43 22.75 -17.86
N ASN A 310 19.06 22.09 -18.84
CA ASN A 310 19.14 22.61 -20.21
C ASN A 310 17.78 22.62 -20.91
N VAL A 311 16.98 21.56 -20.77
CA VAL A 311 15.63 21.48 -21.36
C VAL A 311 14.72 22.54 -20.74
N VAL A 312 14.73 22.70 -19.42
CA VAL A 312 13.95 23.72 -18.71
C VAL A 312 14.37 25.13 -19.14
N PHE A 313 15.66 25.39 -19.33
CA PHE A 313 16.15 26.68 -19.80
C PHE A 313 15.66 27.00 -21.22
N VAL A 314 15.84 26.09 -22.18
CA VAL A 314 15.45 26.32 -23.58
C VAL A 314 13.93 26.43 -23.72
N ALA A 315 13.18 25.46 -23.17
CA ALA A 315 11.71 25.47 -23.23
C ALA A 315 11.12 26.66 -22.47
N GLY A 316 11.71 27.01 -21.32
CA GLY A 316 11.30 28.16 -20.50
C GLY A 316 11.55 29.50 -21.20
N ALA A 317 12.66 29.65 -21.94
CA ALA A 317 12.94 30.86 -22.71
C ALA A 317 11.93 31.07 -23.84
N ILE A 318 11.63 30.02 -24.62
CA ILE A 318 10.61 30.08 -25.70
C ILE A 318 9.23 30.38 -25.10
N LEU A 319 8.87 29.69 -24.01
CA LEU A 319 7.60 29.92 -23.31
C LEU A 319 7.48 31.35 -22.78
N ALA A 320 8.54 31.89 -22.19
CA ALA A 320 8.55 33.27 -21.68
C ALA A 320 8.31 34.29 -22.80
N VAL A 321 8.97 34.13 -23.96
CA VAL A 321 8.76 35.00 -25.13
C VAL A 321 7.31 34.92 -25.63
N LEU A 322 6.76 33.71 -25.80
CA LEU A 322 5.38 33.54 -26.25
C LEU A 322 4.37 34.14 -25.27
N LEU A 323 4.58 33.96 -23.96
CA LEU A 323 3.74 34.56 -22.93
C LEU A 323 3.86 36.08 -22.92
N SER A 324 5.06 36.64 -23.05
CA SER A 324 5.26 38.09 -23.13
C SER A 324 4.58 38.71 -24.37
N LEU A 325 4.68 38.06 -25.53
CA LEU A 325 3.97 38.50 -26.74
C LEU A 325 2.45 38.41 -26.57
N SER A 326 1.95 37.36 -25.91
CA SER A 326 0.52 37.18 -25.63
C SER A 326 -0.02 38.22 -24.64
N VAL A 327 0.82 38.73 -23.73
CA VAL A 327 0.47 39.82 -22.80
C VAL A 327 0.54 41.18 -23.50
N TYR A 328 1.45 41.35 -24.47
CA TYR A 328 1.54 42.57 -25.27
C TYR A 328 0.37 42.72 -26.23
N ASP A 329 -0.01 41.62 -26.89
CA ASP A 329 -1.13 41.55 -27.83
C ASP A 329 -1.85 40.21 -27.71
N GLU A 330 -3.14 40.27 -27.37
CA GLU A 330 -3.99 39.08 -27.21
C GLU A 330 -4.21 38.33 -28.54
N ASP A 331 -4.06 39.01 -29.68
CA ASP A 331 -4.25 38.41 -31.01
C ASP A 331 -3.22 37.29 -31.28
N VAL A 332 -2.08 37.30 -30.58
CA VAL A 332 -1.06 36.25 -30.62
C VAL A 332 -1.62 34.88 -30.20
N LEU A 333 -2.61 34.83 -29.29
CA LEU A 333 -3.25 33.58 -28.87
C LEU A 333 -4.13 32.96 -29.96
N THR A 334 -4.58 33.75 -30.93
CA THR A 334 -5.42 33.29 -32.05
C THR A 334 -4.61 32.68 -33.19
N VAL A 335 -3.29 32.91 -33.22
CA VAL A 335 -2.37 32.35 -34.21
C VAL A 335 -2.29 30.83 -34.08
N GLU A 336 -2.23 30.16 -35.23
CA GLU A 336 -2.20 28.71 -35.31
C GLU A 336 -1.07 28.13 -34.44
N HIS A 337 -1.41 27.11 -33.68
CA HIS A 337 -0.53 26.38 -32.77
C HIS A 337 0.09 27.16 -31.59
N VAL A 338 -0.10 28.47 -31.44
CA VAL A 338 0.51 29.22 -30.32
C VAL A 338 0.00 28.72 -28.96
N LEU A 339 -1.31 28.57 -28.80
CA LEU A 339 -1.91 28.06 -27.56
C LEU A 339 -1.45 26.62 -27.26
N THR A 340 -1.38 25.77 -28.28
CA THR A 340 -0.88 24.39 -28.12
C THR A 340 0.60 24.37 -27.78
N ALA A 341 1.41 25.26 -28.37
CA ALA A 341 2.83 25.38 -28.08
C ALA A 341 3.08 25.87 -26.65
N ILE A 342 2.34 26.89 -26.19
CA ILE A 342 2.38 27.36 -24.78
C ILE A 342 2.04 26.21 -23.83
N THR A 343 0.98 25.45 -24.13
CA THR A 343 0.54 24.32 -23.29
C THR A 343 1.58 23.20 -23.24
N VAL A 344 2.14 22.81 -24.39
CA VAL A 344 3.16 21.75 -24.49
C VAL A 344 4.47 22.19 -23.85
N LEU A 345 4.95 23.41 -24.12
CA LEU A 345 6.15 23.95 -23.51
C LEU A 345 5.99 24.09 -21.99
N GLY A 346 4.82 24.54 -21.51
CA GLY A 346 4.49 24.58 -20.09
C GLY A 346 4.54 23.20 -19.44
N ALA A 347 3.96 22.18 -20.10
CA ALA A 347 4.01 20.80 -19.62
C ALA A 347 5.46 20.24 -19.60
N VAL A 348 6.26 20.54 -20.62
CA VAL A 348 7.68 20.15 -20.68
C VAL A 348 8.47 20.79 -19.54
N VAL A 349 8.33 22.11 -19.34
CA VAL A 349 8.99 22.83 -18.25
C VAL A 349 8.58 22.26 -16.89
N ALA A 350 7.29 22.05 -16.65
CA ALA A 350 6.80 21.48 -15.41
C ALA A 350 7.33 20.06 -15.18
N GLY A 351 7.33 19.21 -16.21
CA GLY A 351 7.79 17.83 -16.13
C GLY A 351 9.30 17.70 -15.85
N PHE A 352 10.14 18.44 -16.58
CA PHE A 352 11.59 18.39 -16.37
C PHE A 352 12.04 19.10 -15.10
N ARG A 353 11.29 20.10 -14.60
CA ARG A 353 11.61 20.76 -13.33
C ARG A 353 11.53 19.81 -12.13
N VAL A 354 10.67 18.79 -12.18
CA VAL A 354 10.57 17.74 -11.13
C VAL A 354 11.83 16.86 -11.06
N LEU A 355 12.63 16.80 -12.13
CA LEU A 355 13.88 16.02 -12.17
C LEU A 355 15.08 16.79 -11.57
N ILE A 356 14.93 18.09 -11.30
CA ILE A 356 15.98 18.92 -10.74
C ILE A 356 15.90 18.80 -9.21
N PRO A 357 16.94 18.30 -8.53
CA PRO A 357 16.93 18.14 -7.07
C PRO A 357 17.14 19.47 -6.35
N ASP A 358 16.75 19.49 -5.07
CA ASP A 358 16.94 20.64 -4.18
C ASP A 358 18.44 20.86 -3.89
N GLU A 359 18.88 22.13 -3.97
CA GLU A 359 20.30 22.50 -3.77
C GLU A 359 20.77 22.34 -2.31
N HIS A 360 19.84 22.39 -1.35
CA HIS A 360 20.13 22.30 0.08
C HIS A 360 19.93 20.88 0.66
N LEU A 361 20.00 19.86 -0.19
CA LEU A 361 19.80 18.48 0.24
C LEU A 361 21.04 17.93 0.97
N VAL A 362 20.82 17.34 2.16
CA VAL A 362 21.88 16.78 3.00
C VAL A 362 22.11 15.29 2.68
N TRP A 363 23.34 14.92 2.33
CA TRP A 363 23.71 13.55 1.92
C TRP A 363 24.05 12.63 3.12
N TRP A 364 23.04 12.09 3.81
CA TRP A 364 23.23 11.23 5.00
C TRP A 364 22.50 9.87 4.89
N PRO A 365 22.95 8.96 4.00
CA PRO A 365 22.20 7.74 3.65
C PRO A 365 22.10 6.71 4.78
N GLU A 366 23.18 6.45 5.53
CA GLU A 366 23.18 5.45 6.63
C GLU A 366 22.24 5.84 7.78
N HIS A 367 22.21 7.14 8.12
CA HIS A 367 21.31 7.65 9.15
C HIS A 367 19.85 7.51 8.73
N LEU A 368 19.52 7.86 7.48
CA LEU A 368 18.17 7.69 6.96
C LEU A 368 17.78 6.22 6.84
N MET A 369 18.69 5.33 6.45
CA MET A 369 18.42 3.89 6.42
C MET A 369 18.13 3.35 7.82
N SER A 370 18.86 3.82 8.84
CA SER A 370 18.60 3.46 10.23
C SER A 370 17.25 4.00 10.71
N ALA A 371 16.86 5.21 10.31
CA ALA A 371 15.55 5.78 10.60
C ALA A 371 14.41 5.03 9.89
N ILE A 372 14.64 4.58 8.64
CA ILE A 372 13.70 3.71 7.93
C ILE A 372 13.57 2.39 8.69
N LEU A 373 14.69 1.74 9.04
CA LEU A 373 14.73 0.48 9.77
C LEU A 373 13.94 0.55 11.08
N ALA A 374 14.10 1.63 11.84
CA ALA A 374 13.39 1.86 13.08
C ALA A 374 11.86 1.75 12.91
N HIS A 375 11.32 2.17 11.76
CA HIS A 375 9.89 2.06 11.49
C HIS A 375 9.51 0.81 10.68
N VAL A 376 10.28 0.38 9.69
CA VAL A 376 9.91 -0.78 8.84
C VAL A 376 10.29 -2.13 9.44
N HIS A 377 11.17 -2.15 10.44
CA HIS A 377 11.69 -3.30 11.19
C HIS A 377 12.44 -4.37 10.39
N TYR A 378 12.20 -4.48 9.08
CA TYR A 378 12.79 -5.47 8.20
C TYR A 378 13.61 -4.78 7.12
N LEU A 379 14.90 -5.07 7.11
CA LEU A 379 15.83 -4.74 6.03
C LEU A 379 16.85 -5.87 5.91
N PRO A 380 17.32 -6.20 4.70
CA PRO A 380 18.39 -7.17 4.52
C PRO A 380 19.67 -6.77 5.25
N SER A 381 20.33 -7.73 5.88
CA SER A 381 21.52 -7.49 6.71
C SER A 381 22.70 -6.88 5.94
N HIS A 382 22.85 -7.22 4.65
CA HIS A 382 23.92 -6.70 3.79
C HIS A 382 23.79 -5.21 3.42
N TRP A 383 22.65 -4.57 3.72
CA TRP A 383 22.45 -3.14 3.44
C TRP A 383 23.17 -2.26 4.45
N ARG A 384 23.36 -2.74 5.68
CA ARG A 384 24.00 -1.98 6.76
C ARG A 384 25.45 -1.68 6.40
N GLY A 385 25.85 -0.41 6.45
CA GLY A 385 27.20 0.05 6.05
C GLY A 385 27.38 0.21 4.54
N ASN A 386 26.43 -0.24 3.73
CA ASN A 386 26.43 -0.13 2.27
C ASN A 386 25.24 0.70 1.75
N ALA A 387 24.58 1.49 2.60
CA ALA A 387 23.38 2.23 2.23
C ALA A 387 23.63 3.32 1.18
N HIS A 388 24.88 3.74 0.97
CA HIS A 388 25.26 4.69 -0.08
C HIS A 388 25.36 4.06 -1.49
N THR A 389 25.26 2.73 -1.60
CA THR A 389 25.48 2.02 -2.87
C THR A 389 24.23 1.97 -3.75
N ASN A 390 24.44 1.95 -5.07
CA ASN A 390 23.34 1.86 -6.02
C ASN A 390 22.61 0.50 -5.97
N THR A 391 23.30 -0.57 -5.53
CA THR A 391 22.69 -1.89 -5.33
C THR A 391 21.61 -1.84 -4.27
N VAL A 392 21.89 -1.24 -3.11
CA VAL A 392 20.91 -1.05 -2.03
C VAL A 392 19.77 -0.14 -2.49
N ARG A 393 20.07 0.95 -3.20
CA ARG A 393 19.05 1.83 -3.79
C ARG A 393 18.09 1.06 -4.70
N THR A 394 18.60 0.22 -5.61
CA THR A 394 17.76 -0.54 -6.55
C THR A 394 16.91 -1.58 -5.82
N GLN A 395 17.46 -2.31 -4.86
CA GLN A 395 16.70 -3.28 -4.06
C GLN A 395 15.62 -2.57 -3.21
N PHE A 396 15.95 -1.44 -2.57
CA PHE A 396 14.96 -0.65 -1.85
C PHE A 396 13.88 -0.08 -2.77
N SER A 397 14.21 0.28 -4.01
CA SER A 397 13.23 0.73 -5.01
C SER A 397 12.20 -0.35 -5.39
N GLN A 398 12.48 -1.64 -5.16
CA GLN A 398 11.49 -2.71 -5.34
C GLN A 398 10.45 -2.70 -4.21
N LEU A 399 10.82 -2.26 -3.00
CA LEU A 399 9.91 -2.09 -1.86
C LEU A 399 9.18 -0.74 -1.92
N PHE A 400 9.87 0.31 -2.37
CA PHE A 400 9.39 1.69 -2.42
C PHE A 400 9.51 2.26 -3.85
N GLN A 401 8.52 1.93 -4.68
CA GLN A 401 8.52 2.19 -6.13
C GLN A 401 7.88 3.53 -6.48
N TYR A 402 8.06 4.01 -7.71
CA TYR A 402 7.32 5.17 -8.22
C TYR A 402 5.83 4.87 -8.43
N LYS A 403 4.95 5.85 -8.21
CA LYS A 403 3.53 5.73 -8.51
C LYS A 403 3.30 5.47 -10.01
N ALA A 404 4.09 6.09 -10.89
CA ALA A 404 4.08 5.76 -12.32
C ALA A 404 4.38 4.28 -12.59
N THR A 405 5.39 3.70 -11.94
CA THR A 405 5.72 2.26 -12.08
C THR A 405 4.59 1.37 -11.57
N TYR A 406 3.93 1.75 -10.47
CA TYR A 406 2.74 1.07 -9.97
C TYR A 406 1.61 1.07 -11.00
N VAL A 407 1.25 2.23 -11.55
CA VAL A 407 0.19 2.37 -12.56
C VAL A 407 0.52 1.56 -13.83
N LEU A 408 1.76 1.61 -14.33
CA LEU A 408 2.18 0.81 -15.47
C LEU A 408 2.08 -0.70 -15.18
N THR A 409 2.47 -1.12 -13.98
CA THR A 409 2.39 -2.53 -13.58
C THR A 409 0.94 -3.01 -13.53
N GLU A 410 0.01 -2.19 -13.04
CA GLU A 410 -1.43 -2.51 -13.05
C GLU A 410 -2.03 -2.48 -14.47
N LEU A 411 -1.62 -1.52 -15.32
CA LEU A 411 -2.08 -1.42 -16.70
C LEU A 411 -1.69 -2.66 -17.53
N PHE A 412 -0.45 -3.13 -17.40
CA PHE A 412 0.04 -4.32 -18.11
C PHE A 412 -0.27 -5.64 -17.37
N SER A 413 -0.88 -5.56 -16.18
CA SER A 413 -1.21 -6.73 -15.36
C SER A 413 -2.02 -7.81 -16.09
N PRO A 414 -3.06 -7.47 -16.88
CA PRO A 414 -3.86 -8.48 -17.60
C PRO A 414 -3.04 -9.29 -18.62
N ILE A 415 -2.00 -8.69 -19.18
CA ILE A 415 -1.11 -9.32 -20.16
C ILE A 415 -0.08 -10.19 -19.43
N VAL A 416 0.60 -9.66 -18.42
CA VAL A 416 1.72 -10.33 -17.76
C VAL A 416 1.26 -11.48 -16.85
N THR A 417 0.15 -11.30 -16.14
CA THR A 417 -0.38 -12.28 -15.16
C THR A 417 -0.55 -13.71 -15.72
N PRO A 418 -1.23 -13.97 -16.86
CA PRO A 418 -1.36 -15.33 -17.39
C PRO A 418 -0.01 -15.98 -17.69
N PHE A 419 0.98 -15.24 -18.19
CA PHE A 419 2.33 -15.78 -18.44
C PHE A 419 3.05 -16.15 -17.14
N VAL A 420 2.94 -15.32 -16.11
CA VAL A 420 3.49 -15.62 -14.77
C VAL A 420 2.87 -16.89 -14.21
N LEU A 421 1.55 -17.06 -14.33
CA LEU A 421 0.85 -18.25 -13.84
C LEU A 421 1.31 -19.51 -14.60
N ILE A 422 1.43 -19.46 -15.93
CA ILE A 422 1.80 -20.61 -16.78
C ILE A 422 3.26 -21.02 -16.58
N PHE A 423 4.19 -20.05 -16.60
CA PHE A 423 5.61 -20.35 -16.68
C PHE A 423 6.32 -20.36 -15.31
N HIS A 424 5.82 -19.60 -14.33
CA HIS A 424 6.43 -19.52 -13.01
C HIS A 424 5.65 -20.33 -11.97
N LEU A 425 4.41 -19.93 -11.66
CA LEU A 425 3.65 -20.51 -10.56
C LEU A 425 3.38 -22.01 -10.76
N ARG A 426 3.02 -22.40 -11.99
CA ARG A 426 2.76 -23.81 -12.35
C ARG A 426 3.94 -24.74 -12.08
N ARG A 427 5.17 -24.28 -12.29
CA ARG A 427 6.39 -25.10 -12.09
C ARG A 427 6.69 -25.31 -10.61
N ARG A 428 6.27 -24.38 -9.75
CA ARG A 428 6.43 -24.43 -8.28
C ARG A 428 5.27 -25.11 -7.54
N ALA A 429 4.34 -25.76 -8.26
CA ALA A 429 3.19 -26.42 -7.64
C ALA A 429 3.59 -27.47 -6.57
N LEU A 430 4.71 -28.17 -6.77
CA LEU A 430 5.22 -29.14 -5.79
C LEU A 430 5.70 -28.45 -4.51
N GLU A 431 6.46 -27.36 -4.63
CA GLU A 431 6.92 -26.55 -3.49
C GLU A 431 5.74 -25.98 -2.70
N LEU A 432 4.68 -25.54 -3.37
CA LEU A 432 3.46 -25.04 -2.72
C LEU A 432 2.73 -26.14 -1.91
N VAL A 433 2.62 -27.35 -2.46
CA VAL A 433 2.00 -28.48 -1.77
C VAL A 433 2.84 -28.92 -0.57
N ASP A 434 4.15 -28.99 -0.74
CA ASP A 434 5.08 -29.29 0.37
C ASP A 434 5.04 -28.19 1.44
N PHE A 435 4.89 -26.92 1.06
CA PHE A 435 4.72 -25.80 1.98
C PHE A 435 3.48 -25.95 2.86
N TYR A 436 2.30 -26.26 2.28
CA TYR A 436 1.09 -26.50 3.08
C TYR A 436 1.25 -27.67 4.05
N ARG A 437 1.85 -28.77 3.60
CA ARG A 437 2.07 -29.93 4.47
C ARG A 437 2.99 -29.60 5.65
N SER A 438 4.06 -28.85 5.40
CA SER A 438 5.09 -28.56 6.39
C SER A 438 4.75 -27.38 7.32
N PHE A 439 3.95 -26.41 6.87
CA PHE A 439 3.73 -25.15 7.58
C PHE A 439 2.26 -24.86 7.88
N THR A 440 1.45 -25.90 8.04
CA THR A 440 0.07 -25.81 8.54
C THR A 440 -0.04 -26.53 9.89
N VAL A 441 -0.56 -25.82 10.89
CA VAL A 441 -0.81 -26.37 12.24
C VAL A 441 -2.29 -26.18 12.58
N GLN A 442 -2.89 -27.18 13.20
CA GLN A 442 -4.26 -27.13 13.65
C GLN A 442 -4.34 -26.52 15.05
N VAL A 443 -5.04 -25.38 15.19
CA VAL A 443 -5.27 -24.70 16.47
C VAL A 443 -6.71 -24.93 16.93
N ALA A 444 -6.87 -25.37 18.18
CA ALA A 444 -8.16 -25.65 18.78
C ALA A 444 -9.07 -24.41 18.77
N GLY A 445 -10.28 -24.55 18.22
CA GLY A 445 -11.25 -23.47 18.12
C GLY A 445 -11.01 -22.45 16.99
N VAL A 446 -9.93 -22.55 16.22
CA VAL A 446 -9.65 -21.67 15.07
C VAL A 446 -9.60 -22.43 13.74
N GLY A 447 -9.06 -23.65 13.75
CA GLY A 447 -8.85 -24.46 12.55
C GLY A 447 -7.39 -24.47 12.09
N ASP A 448 -7.16 -24.65 10.80
CA ASP A 448 -5.81 -24.77 10.24
C ASP A 448 -5.21 -23.39 9.98
N VAL A 449 -4.07 -23.10 10.62
CA VAL A 449 -3.36 -21.81 10.54
C VAL A 449 -1.92 -22.02 10.08
N CYS A 450 -1.30 -20.95 9.58
CA CYS A 450 0.10 -20.98 9.20
C CYS A 450 0.98 -21.16 10.45
N ALA A 451 1.94 -22.10 10.40
CA ALA A 451 2.79 -22.43 11.53
C ALA A 451 3.61 -21.24 12.03
N PHE A 452 4.16 -20.42 11.12
CA PHE A 452 4.90 -19.21 11.45
C PHE A 452 4.06 -18.17 12.19
N ALA A 453 2.74 -18.16 11.99
CA ALA A 453 1.83 -17.25 12.67
C ALA A 453 1.55 -17.64 14.12
N GLN A 454 2.02 -18.79 14.60
CA GLN A 454 2.05 -19.07 16.04
C GLN A 454 3.17 -18.34 16.76
N MET A 455 4.12 -17.74 16.01
CA MET A 455 5.24 -16.98 16.55
C MET A 455 6.08 -17.80 17.55
N ASP A 456 6.19 -19.12 17.31
CA ASP A 456 6.98 -20.03 18.12
C ASP A 456 8.46 -19.99 17.72
N ILE A 457 9.25 -19.34 18.56
CA ILE A 457 10.70 -19.16 18.37
C ILE A 457 11.43 -20.51 18.37
N ARG A 458 10.97 -21.50 19.14
CA ARG A 458 11.72 -22.77 19.27
C ARG A 458 11.67 -23.61 18.00
N THR A 459 10.56 -23.55 17.29
CA THR A 459 10.31 -24.34 16.08
C THR A 459 10.69 -23.57 14.81
N HIS A 460 10.40 -22.27 14.77
CA HIS A 460 10.51 -21.45 13.56
C HIS A 460 11.36 -20.18 13.75
N GLY A 461 12.02 -20.02 14.89
CA GLY A 461 12.96 -18.92 15.12
C GLY A 461 14.27 -19.10 14.36
N ASP A 462 14.92 -17.98 14.09
CA ASP A 462 16.23 -17.94 13.48
C ASP A 462 17.32 -17.91 14.59
N PRO A 463 18.19 -18.93 14.66
CA PRO A 463 19.25 -18.99 15.66
C PRO A 463 20.15 -17.74 15.71
N THR A 464 20.29 -16.99 14.61
CA THR A 464 21.15 -15.79 14.61
C THR A 464 20.51 -14.59 15.30
N TRP A 465 19.22 -14.66 15.66
CA TRP A 465 18.47 -13.58 16.26
C TRP A 465 18.19 -13.78 17.76
N HIS A 466 18.51 -14.96 18.30
CA HIS A 466 18.27 -15.28 19.70
C HIS A 466 19.28 -16.28 20.25
N ASN A 467 19.53 -16.24 21.57
CA ASN A 467 20.46 -17.15 22.25
C ASN A 467 19.75 -18.33 22.98
N LEU A 468 18.50 -18.64 22.63
CA LEU A 468 17.74 -19.73 23.27
C LEU A 468 18.25 -21.13 22.86
N PRO A 469 18.28 -22.11 23.79
CA PRO A 469 18.63 -23.50 23.47
C PRO A 469 17.57 -24.13 22.55
N GLN A 470 17.99 -24.50 21.35
CA GLN A 470 17.14 -25.09 20.31
C GLN A 470 16.98 -26.61 20.49
N HIS A 471 15.84 -27.15 20.01
CA HIS A 471 15.67 -28.61 19.93
C HIS A 471 16.46 -29.17 18.73
N PRO A 472 17.35 -30.16 18.93
CA PRO A 472 18.22 -30.67 17.86
C PRO A 472 17.48 -31.41 16.74
N ALA A 473 16.20 -31.78 16.92
CA ALA A 473 15.43 -32.57 15.96
C ALA A 473 14.71 -31.74 14.86
N THR A 474 14.65 -30.41 14.98
CA THR A 474 13.93 -29.51 14.06
C THR A 474 14.85 -28.67 13.16
N ASN A 475 16.16 -28.96 13.20
CA ASN A 475 17.20 -28.21 12.51
C ASN A 475 17.27 -28.52 11.00
N THR A 476 16.38 -27.90 10.24
CA THR A 476 16.64 -27.67 8.81
C THR A 476 16.48 -26.19 8.53
N GLN A 477 17.41 -25.59 7.77
CA GLN A 477 17.27 -24.20 7.28
C GLN A 477 15.91 -23.95 6.58
N TYR A 478 15.30 -25.02 6.07
CA TYR A 478 13.96 -24.99 5.51
C TYR A 478 12.86 -24.62 6.52
N THR A 479 12.96 -25.00 7.80
CA THR A 479 11.88 -24.83 8.79
C THR A 479 11.88 -23.47 9.52
N GLN A 480 13.00 -22.75 9.58
CA GLN A 480 13.09 -21.43 10.25
C GLN A 480 12.47 -20.29 9.43
N ALA A 481 11.97 -19.21 10.06
CA ALA A 481 11.63 -18.00 9.31
C ALA A 481 12.91 -17.25 8.89
N GLU A 482 12.86 -16.52 7.77
CA GLU A 482 14.00 -15.72 7.29
C GLU A 482 13.97 -14.31 7.90
N GLU A 483 15.16 -13.74 8.14
CA GLU A 483 15.37 -12.35 8.60
C GLU A 483 14.69 -12.00 9.94
N GLY A 484 14.69 -12.93 10.89
CA GLY A 484 14.18 -12.67 12.25
C GLY A 484 12.68 -12.41 12.31
N LYS A 485 11.92 -12.86 11.30
CA LYS A 485 10.50 -12.52 11.17
C LYS A 485 9.66 -13.08 12.32
N THR A 486 9.98 -14.26 12.84
CA THR A 486 9.28 -14.86 13.99
C THR A 486 9.47 -14.00 15.25
N GLU A 487 10.71 -13.59 15.53
CA GLU A 487 11.13 -12.83 16.70
C GLU A 487 10.52 -11.44 16.70
N LEU A 488 10.69 -10.70 15.60
CA LEU A 488 10.14 -9.35 15.46
C LEU A 488 8.62 -9.35 15.48
N SER A 489 7.97 -10.37 14.88
CA SER A 489 6.50 -10.49 14.92
C SER A 489 6.00 -10.75 16.32
N LEU A 490 6.70 -11.60 17.10
CA LEU A 490 6.34 -11.85 18.48
C LEU A 490 6.45 -10.58 19.32
N VAL A 491 7.59 -9.87 19.25
CA VAL A 491 7.78 -8.62 20.00
C VAL A 491 6.72 -7.60 19.61
N HIS A 492 6.47 -7.41 18.32
CA HIS A 492 5.40 -6.53 17.83
C HIS A 492 4.04 -6.89 18.43
N PHE A 493 3.65 -8.17 18.32
CA PHE A 493 2.33 -8.63 18.79
C PHE A 493 2.15 -8.44 20.30
N THR A 494 3.19 -8.68 21.11
CA THR A 494 3.16 -8.47 22.56
C THR A 494 3.06 -7.00 22.96
N LEU A 495 3.69 -6.09 22.20
CA LEU A 495 3.62 -4.65 22.47
C LEU A 495 2.26 -4.08 22.05
N THR A 496 1.70 -4.56 20.94
CA THR A 496 0.38 -4.15 20.45
C THR A 496 -0.75 -4.70 21.32
N ASN A 497 -0.63 -5.92 21.85
CA ASN A 497 -1.66 -6.58 22.65
C ASN A 497 -1.12 -6.92 24.05
N PRO A 498 -1.12 -5.95 25.00
CA PRO A 498 -0.51 -6.15 26.32
C PRO A 498 -1.26 -7.13 27.23
N ASP A 499 -2.55 -7.33 27.00
CA ASP A 499 -3.38 -8.31 27.71
C ASP A 499 -3.05 -9.77 27.32
N TRP A 500 -2.40 -9.96 26.16
CA TRP A 500 -2.07 -11.27 25.64
C TRP A 500 -0.81 -11.84 26.32
N SER A 501 -0.93 -13.03 26.89
CA SER A 501 0.22 -13.75 27.43
C SER A 501 0.95 -14.54 26.33
N PRO A 502 2.26 -14.32 26.13
CA PRO A 502 3.04 -15.11 25.20
C PRO A 502 3.20 -16.56 25.71
N PRO A 503 3.54 -17.53 24.84
CA PRO A 503 3.87 -18.88 25.28
C PRO A 503 5.03 -18.86 26.29
N GLN A 504 4.98 -19.73 27.32
CA GLN A 504 6.02 -19.82 28.38
C GLN A 504 7.44 -19.95 27.82
N ALA A 505 7.59 -20.64 26.69
CA ALA A 505 8.85 -20.81 25.98
C ALA A 505 9.49 -19.49 25.51
N SER A 506 8.66 -18.47 25.22
CA SER A 506 9.09 -17.20 24.64
C SER A 506 9.12 -16.05 25.66
N GLU A 507 8.56 -16.23 26.86
CA GLU A 507 8.57 -15.23 27.94
C GLU A 507 9.99 -14.79 28.33
N GLY A 508 10.92 -15.74 28.44
CA GLY A 508 12.32 -15.46 28.74
C GLY A 508 13.01 -14.63 27.66
N PHE A 509 12.66 -14.85 26.38
CA PHE A 509 13.18 -14.05 25.27
C PHE A 509 12.62 -12.62 25.30
N ILE A 510 11.31 -12.46 25.44
CA ILE A 510 10.66 -11.14 25.45
C ILE A 510 11.16 -10.29 26.62
N SER A 511 11.26 -10.88 27.81
CA SER A 511 11.77 -10.17 29.00
C SER A 511 13.24 -9.78 28.83
N GLY A 512 14.08 -10.68 28.29
CA GLY A 512 15.48 -10.38 27.99
C GLY A 512 15.67 -9.25 26.96
N VAL A 513 14.92 -9.29 25.85
CA VAL A 513 14.94 -8.22 24.82
C VAL A 513 14.50 -6.90 25.43
N ARG A 514 13.40 -6.88 26.20
CA ARG A 514 12.88 -5.66 26.82
C ARG A 514 13.85 -5.06 27.84
N GLU A 515 14.47 -5.89 28.66
CA GLU A 515 15.45 -5.43 29.66
C GLU A 515 16.72 -4.88 29.00
N GLN A 516 17.23 -5.58 27.98
CA GLN A 516 18.44 -5.17 27.28
C GLN A 516 18.21 -3.92 26.42
N ALA A 517 17.06 -3.81 25.76
CA ALA A 517 16.66 -2.61 25.04
C ALA A 517 16.58 -1.39 25.97
N LYS A 518 15.99 -1.54 27.17
CA LYS A 518 15.97 -0.49 28.20
C LYS A 518 17.38 -0.12 28.68
N ARG A 519 18.25 -1.11 28.90
CA ARG A 519 19.65 -0.87 29.26
C ARG A 519 20.44 -0.16 28.16
N HIS A 520 20.05 -0.26 26.90
CA HIS A 520 20.66 0.51 25.81
C HIS A 520 20.18 1.98 25.74
N LEU A 521 19.02 2.30 26.33
CA LEU A 521 18.51 3.68 26.44
C LEU A 521 19.20 4.48 27.55
N ILE A 522 19.55 3.84 28.66
CA ILE A 522 20.05 4.50 29.88
C ILE A 522 21.49 5.08 29.75
N PRO A 523 22.49 4.42 29.12
CA PRO A 523 23.85 4.96 29.05
C PRO A 523 24.01 6.13 28.06
N GLN A 524 22.99 6.47 27.26
CA GLN A 524 23.02 7.70 26.45
C GLN A 524 22.51 8.94 27.20
N TYR A 525 21.89 8.79 28.38
CA TYR A 525 21.39 9.91 29.17
C TYR A 525 22.36 10.42 30.25
N GLU A 526 23.32 9.60 30.70
CA GLU A 526 24.16 9.95 31.87
C GLU A 526 25.64 10.25 31.57
N GLN A 527 26.10 10.24 30.30
CA GLN A 527 27.55 10.33 30.03
C GLN A 527 28.05 11.40 29.04
N ASN A 528 27.21 12.34 28.56
CA ASN A 528 27.68 13.40 27.66
C ASN A 528 27.03 14.77 27.93
N ASP A 529 27.25 15.34 29.11
CA ASP A 529 26.71 16.66 29.48
C ASP A 529 27.41 17.88 28.81
N GLU A 530 28.30 17.68 27.83
CA GLU A 530 28.88 18.81 27.06
C GLU A 530 28.89 18.65 25.52
N SER A 531 28.41 17.54 24.97
CA SER A 531 28.34 17.35 23.49
C SER A 531 26.93 17.09 22.95
N LEU A 532 25.92 17.10 23.83
CA LEU A 532 24.52 16.75 23.51
C LEU A 532 23.66 17.89 22.95
N SER A 533 24.23 19.07 22.64
CA SER A 533 23.52 20.08 21.83
C SER A 533 23.36 19.68 20.35
N SER A 534 24.07 18.63 19.89
CA SER A 534 24.09 18.17 18.48
C SER A 534 23.30 16.89 18.19
N VAL A 535 23.04 16.05 19.20
CA VAL A 535 22.33 14.77 19.04
C VAL A 535 20.89 14.86 19.57
N ALA A 536 20.64 15.61 20.65
CA ALA A 536 19.29 15.92 21.09
C ALA A 536 18.55 16.80 20.06
N THR A 537 19.28 17.62 19.30
CA THR A 537 18.75 18.34 18.12
C THR A 537 18.38 17.39 16.98
N GLY A 538 19.06 16.24 16.82
CA GLY A 538 18.70 15.23 15.82
C GLY A 538 17.35 14.57 16.10
N ILE A 539 17.06 14.25 17.35
CA ILE A 539 15.78 13.62 17.74
C ILE A 539 14.68 14.68 17.96
N SER A 540 14.98 15.85 18.52
CA SER A 540 14.02 16.97 18.58
C SER A 540 13.70 17.60 17.21
N SER A 541 14.55 17.45 16.19
CA SER A 541 14.23 17.89 14.82
C SER A 541 13.18 17.01 14.11
N LEU A 542 12.79 15.89 14.74
CA LEU A 542 11.67 15.06 14.30
C LEU A 542 10.31 15.57 14.82
N LEU A 543 10.28 16.59 15.69
CA LEU A 543 9.10 17.35 16.10
C LEU A 543 9.13 18.75 15.45
N PRO A 544 7.99 19.34 15.06
CA PRO A 544 7.96 20.72 14.60
C PRO A 544 8.19 21.65 15.80
N ARG A 545 9.40 22.19 15.93
CA ARG A 545 9.71 23.21 16.94
C ARG A 545 9.37 24.60 16.38
N ILE A 546 8.30 25.20 16.90
CA ILE A 546 7.92 26.59 16.64
C ILE A 546 8.90 27.51 17.39
N GLY A 547 9.70 28.26 16.65
CA GLY A 547 10.46 29.42 17.15
C GLY A 547 9.86 30.71 16.59
N PRO A 548 10.01 31.85 17.28
CA PRO A 548 9.42 33.11 16.82
C PRO A 548 10.25 33.67 15.67
N ILE A 549 9.58 34.10 14.60
CA ILE A 549 10.15 35.01 13.60
C ILE A 549 9.18 36.19 13.49
N ASP A 550 9.72 37.37 13.75
CA ASP A 550 9.06 38.67 13.66
C ASP A 550 8.77 39.08 12.20
N SER A 551 7.73 39.92 12.05
CA SER A 551 7.49 40.93 10.99
C SER A 551 6.63 40.54 9.76
N PRO A 552 6.03 41.51 9.02
CA PRO A 552 4.58 41.63 8.85
C PRO A 552 4.11 41.50 7.39
N LEU A 553 2.78 41.62 7.19
CA LEU A 553 1.99 41.80 5.94
C LEU A 553 1.15 40.60 5.47
N LEU A 554 -0.11 40.65 5.90
CA LEU A 554 -1.28 40.11 5.20
C LEU A 554 -1.35 40.60 3.75
N SER A 555 -1.79 39.73 2.82
CA SER A 555 -3.14 39.86 2.23
C SER A 555 -3.45 38.82 1.12
N HIS A 556 -4.73 38.42 1.09
CA HIS A 556 -5.50 37.95 -0.08
C HIS A 556 -5.26 36.55 -0.69
N ILE A 557 -6.11 35.57 -0.35
CA ILE A 557 -7.23 35.06 -1.19
C ILE A 557 -7.80 33.76 -0.60
N SER A 558 -9.13 33.75 -0.46
CA SER A 558 -9.97 32.66 0.04
C SER A 558 -10.42 31.76 -1.12
N GLY A 559 -10.51 30.44 -0.90
CA GLY A 559 -11.05 29.50 -1.88
C GLY A 559 -10.99 28.04 -1.42
N SER A 560 -12.07 27.54 -0.83
CA SER A 560 -12.22 26.15 -0.37
C SER A 560 -12.63 25.22 -1.52
N HIS A 561 -11.92 24.09 -1.71
CA HIS A 561 -12.48 22.92 -2.39
C HIS A 561 -11.97 21.62 -1.73
N VAL A 562 -12.93 20.78 -1.34
CA VAL A 562 -12.78 19.45 -0.74
C VAL A 562 -12.43 18.44 -1.84
N HIS A 563 -11.38 17.64 -1.65
CA HIS A 563 -11.01 16.55 -2.57
C HIS A 563 -11.07 15.19 -1.86
N THR A 564 -11.93 14.31 -2.35
CA THR A 564 -12.04 12.90 -1.96
C THR A 564 -11.77 12.01 -3.16
N ASN A 565 -10.55 11.48 -3.25
CA ASN A 565 -10.24 10.31 -4.07
C ASN A 565 -9.66 9.23 -3.14
N VAL A 566 -10.53 8.38 -2.60
CA VAL A 566 -10.15 7.20 -1.81
C VAL A 566 -10.55 5.98 -2.60
N SER A 567 -9.59 5.37 -3.30
CA SER A 567 -9.68 3.95 -3.62
C SER A 567 -9.04 3.18 -2.45
N ARG A 568 -9.66 2.07 -2.02
CA ARG A 568 -9.25 1.23 -0.88
C ARG A 568 -7.77 0.79 -0.88
N ASN A 569 -7.06 0.94 -2.01
CA ASN A 569 -5.68 0.51 -2.19
C ASN A 569 -4.67 1.66 -2.14
N GLU A 570 -5.14 2.91 -2.16
CA GLU A 570 -4.32 4.09 -1.93
C GLU A 570 -4.65 4.56 -0.51
N GLY A 571 -3.72 4.38 0.43
CA GLY A 571 -3.83 5.03 1.74
C GLY A 571 -4.09 6.54 1.54
N PRO A 572 -4.70 7.24 2.52
CA PRO A 572 -5.08 8.63 2.33
C PRO A 572 -3.86 9.44 1.88
N ILE A 573 -3.96 10.04 0.69
CA ILE A 573 -3.06 11.11 0.25
C ILE A 573 -3.49 12.34 1.06
N SER A 574 -3.00 12.43 2.29
CA SER A 574 -3.18 13.61 3.13
C SER A 574 -1.91 14.43 3.09
N ASP A 575 -1.88 15.39 2.17
CA ASP A 575 -0.98 16.53 2.23
C ASP A 575 -1.77 17.78 1.80
N ARG A 576 -2.57 18.33 2.73
CA ARG A 576 -2.83 19.78 2.84
C ARG A 576 -3.62 20.24 4.07
N HIS A 577 -4.25 19.35 4.85
CA HIS A 577 -5.11 19.78 5.97
C HIS A 577 -4.40 19.97 7.33
N TYR A 578 -3.09 19.71 7.44
CA TYR A 578 -2.34 20.00 8.69
C TYR A 578 -1.81 21.44 8.80
N LEU A 579 -2.08 22.32 7.83
CA LEU A 579 -1.64 23.72 7.85
C LEU A 579 -2.75 24.74 8.18
N GLN A 580 -4.02 24.30 8.38
CA GLN A 580 -5.14 25.24 8.54
C GLN A 580 -6.00 25.00 9.80
N GLY A 581 -5.50 24.22 10.77
CA GLY A 581 -6.27 23.78 11.94
C GLY A 581 -5.91 24.41 13.30
N MET A 582 -4.95 25.34 13.37
CA MET A 582 -4.55 25.98 14.65
C MET A 582 -4.46 27.50 14.55
N ILE A 583 -5.52 28.13 14.07
CA ILE A 583 -5.78 29.56 14.33
C ILE A 583 -7.15 29.65 15.00
N GLY A 584 -7.16 29.59 16.33
CA GLY A 584 -8.38 29.75 17.11
C GLY A 584 -8.15 29.44 18.59
N GLY A 585 -8.00 30.49 19.40
CA GLY A 585 -7.96 30.37 20.87
C GLY A 585 -6.72 30.98 21.50
N VAL A 586 -6.62 32.30 21.47
CA VAL A 586 -5.65 33.04 22.29
C VAL A 586 -6.13 33.03 23.74
N ALA A 587 -5.39 32.40 24.64
CA ALA A 587 -5.55 32.56 26.08
C ALA A 587 -4.24 33.07 26.70
N SER A 588 -4.27 34.37 27.00
CA SER A 588 -3.52 35.17 27.98
C SER A 588 -2.19 34.63 28.55
N LEU A 589 -1.12 35.38 28.28
CA LEU A 589 0.12 35.40 29.05
C LEU A 589 -0.13 35.81 30.51
N GLY A 590 0.35 35.02 31.45
CA GLY A 590 0.40 35.38 32.87
C GLY A 590 0.99 34.26 33.73
N ALA A 591 2.03 34.62 34.50
CA ALA A 591 2.67 33.89 35.59
C ALA A 591 3.74 32.84 35.23
N SER A 592 5.00 33.30 35.32
CA SER A 592 6.10 32.50 35.84
C SER A 592 5.88 32.15 37.32
N VAL A 593 6.58 31.11 37.77
CA VAL A 593 6.88 30.68 39.16
C VAL A 593 6.10 29.42 39.62
N PHE A 594 6.89 28.37 39.93
CA PHE A 594 6.61 27.07 40.59
C PHE A 594 6.46 25.79 39.72
N GLY A 595 7.38 24.83 39.93
CA GLY A 595 7.08 23.38 39.99
C GLY A 595 7.40 22.51 38.77
N PRO A 596 8.10 21.36 38.93
CA PRO A 596 8.37 20.42 37.85
C PRO A 596 7.21 19.41 37.75
N ASP A 597 6.16 19.73 37.00
CA ASP A 597 5.13 18.75 36.63
C ASP A 597 4.48 19.18 35.32
N THR A 598 5.00 18.66 34.21
CA THR A 598 4.29 18.60 32.93
C THR A 598 4.90 17.46 32.12
N GLN A 599 4.66 16.24 32.58
CA GLN A 599 4.64 15.09 31.66
C GLN A 599 3.49 15.33 30.68
N GLY A 600 3.80 15.84 29.48
CA GLY A 600 2.91 15.65 28.35
C GLY A 600 2.75 14.15 28.16
N THR A 601 1.58 13.60 28.43
CA THR A 601 1.25 12.20 28.19
C THR A 601 1.41 11.93 26.69
N ALA A 602 2.52 11.31 26.29
CA ALA A 602 2.66 10.82 24.93
C ALA A 602 1.52 9.86 24.62
N ASP A 603 0.95 9.94 23.41
CA ASP A 603 -0.12 9.05 23.00
C ASP A 603 0.34 7.59 23.17
N PRO A 604 -0.44 6.70 23.81
CA PRO A 604 -0.03 5.32 24.08
C PRO A 604 0.43 4.56 22.83
N ILE A 605 -0.17 4.87 21.67
CA ILE A 605 0.17 4.28 20.37
C ILE A 605 1.57 4.72 19.90
N GLU A 606 1.95 5.97 20.17
CA GLU A 606 3.28 6.48 19.82
C GLU A 606 4.36 5.89 20.72
N LEU A 607 4.06 5.73 22.01
CA LEU A 607 4.96 5.06 22.95
C LEU A 607 5.21 3.59 22.54
N THR A 608 4.15 2.85 22.21
CA THR A 608 4.27 1.47 21.71
C THR A 608 5.09 1.38 20.42
N ALA A 609 4.89 2.34 19.50
CA ALA A 609 5.66 2.39 18.26
C ALA A 609 7.15 2.68 18.53
N MET A 610 7.46 3.56 19.49
CA MET A 610 8.82 3.87 19.91
C MET A 610 9.51 2.66 20.55
N ASP A 611 8.84 1.99 21.49
CA ASP A 611 9.34 0.76 22.13
C ASP A 611 9.66 -0.31 21.09
N MET A 612 8.76 -0.52 20.12
CA MET A 612 9.00 -1.47 19.03
C MET A 612 10.20 -1.06 18.15
N SER A 613 10.32 0.23 17.83
CA SER A 613 11.43 0.76 17.02
C SER A 613 12.79 0.48 17.69
N ILE A 614 12.86 0.68 19.02
CA ILE A 614 14.07 0.44 19.81
C ILE A 614 14.39 -1.06 19.86
N ASN A 615 13.39 -1.90 20.11
CA ASN A 615 13.57 -3.36 20.13
C ASN A 615 14.03 -3.89 18.75
N ALA A 616 13.48 -3.36 17.65
CA ALA A 616 13.89 -3.74 16.31
C ALA A 616 15.36 -3.36 16.04
N LEU A 617 15.77 -2.13 16.36
CA LEU A 617 17.16 -1.70 16.21
C LEU A 617 18.11 -2.54 17.07
N TYR A 618 17.70 -2.89 18.29
CA TYR A 618 18.46 -3.74 19.19
C TYR A 618 18.66 -5.15 18.62
N LEU A 619 17.59 -5.79 18.15
CA LEU A 619 17.66 -7.14 17.56
C LEU A 619 18.55 -7.16 16.30
N HIS A 620 18.46 -6.13 15.45
CA HIS A 620 19.35 -5.97 14.30
C HIS A 620 20.82 -5.73 14.70
N GLN A 621 21.05 -5.07 15.83
CA GLN A 621 22.41 -4.90 16.37
C GLN A 621 22.95 -6.20 16.95
N MET A 622 22.13 -6.99 17.64
CA MET A 622 22.51 -8.29 18.16
C MET A 622 22.85 -9.28 17.07
N HIS A 623 22.03 -9.39 16.02
CA HIS A 623 22.29 -10.31 14.91
C HIS A 623 23.66 -10.06 14.26
N HIS A 624 24.12 -8.81 14.22
CA HIS A 624 25.39 -8.45 13.61
C HIS A 624 26.61 -8.66 14.54
N ARG A 625 26.40 -8.79 15.86
CA ARG A 625 27.49 -9.09 16.79
C ARG A 625 27.79 -10.58 16.78
#